data_AF-A0A8H6EBW0-F1
#
_entry.id   AF-A0A8H6EBW0-F1
#
_cell.length_a   1.000
_cell.length_b   1.000
_cell.length_c   1.000
_cell.angle_alpha   90.00
_cell.angle_beta   90.00
_cell.angle_gamma   90.00
#
_symmetry.space_group_name_H-M   'P 1'
#
loop_
_entity.id
_entity.type
_entity.pdbx_description
1 polymer ?
#
loop_
_entity_poly.entity_id
_entity_poly.type
_entity_poly.pdbx_seq_one_letter_code
_entity_poly.pdbx_strand_id
1 'polypeptide(L)'
;MDVNTALQPKTLLRLEFPALAAYFQNLIKEQSAVDRVKELDARLLELTHEEVLPPAVYGVWLPIALDVVPELLQAAIRDPVSHGIRKAGIKADLLATPSVREVILVLKSIAKCQNVSDPLILSACAEDLIRLLQEDKSSRASPFLLRPLYPLCSSLFLKEALSTLPEGSLQAWLVQNLVKSHPDIVRQVALGRIAVPTQLQLGVLKDHAQELITSSEPYNAIVHTDLPPDLPPGIVFCLDLLYVMCTCSLLALMMGPARDEYVKKVLQLACRKKVPFDHITRVLK
;
A
#
# COMPACT_ATOMS: atom_id res chain seq x y z
N MET A 1 26.17 -29.23 -5.95
CA MET A 1 24.74 -29.53 -6.22
C MET A 1 24.35 -28.90 -7.55
N ASP A 2 23.61 -29.58 -8.43
CA ASP A 2 23.14 -29.00 -9.71
C ASP A 2 22.16 -27.83 -9.48
N VAL A 3 22.28 -26.75 -10.25
CA VAL A 3 21.43 -25.54 -10.13
C VAL A 3 19.97 -25.84 -10.45
N ASN A 4 19.69 -26.71 -11.43
CA ASN A 4 18.32 -27.07 -11.78
C ASN A 4 17.64 -27.85 -10.65
N THR A 5 18.41 -28.67 -9.95
CA THR A 5 17.94 -29.38 -8.75
C THR A 5 17.79 -28.43 -7.56
N ALA A 6 18.65 -27.42 -7.43
CA ALA A 6 18.62 -26.47 -6.33
C ALA A 6 17.49 -25.41 -6.44
N LEU A 7 17.11 -25.01 -7.65
CA LEU A 7 16.11 -23.94 -7.89
C LEU A 7 14.75 -24.48 -8.33
N GLN A 8 14.32 -25.60 -7.76
CA GLN A 8 13.00 -26.18 -8.06
C GLN A 8 11.86 -25.24 -7.63
N PRO A 9 11.01 -24.74 -8.56
CA PRO A 9 10.01 -23.72 -8.25
C PRO A 9 9.05 -24.14 -7.13
N LYS A 10 8.60 -25.40 -7.15
CA LYS A 10 7.72 -25.95 -6.10
C LYS A 10 8.34 -25.89 -4.71
N THR A 11 9.67 -26.02 -4.62
CA THR A 11 10.39 -25.94 -3.35
C THR A 11 10.51 -24.48 -2.91
N LEU A 12 10.94 -23.59 -3.81
CA LEU A 12 11.14 -22.17 -3.49
C LEU A 12 9.83 -21.47 -3.10
N LEU A 13 8.72 -21.79 -3.79
CA LEU A 13 7.41 -21.19 -3.53
C LEU A 13 6.75 -21.64 -2.22
N ARG A 14 7.24 -22.73 -1.61
CA ARG A 14 6.78 -23.21 -0.30
C ARG A 14 7.54 -22.59 0.87
N LEU A 15 8.64 -21.89 0.59
CA LEU A 15 9.46 -21.27 1.63
C LEU A 15 8.98 -19.85 1.92
N GLU A 16 8.80 -19.56 3.19
CA GLU A 16 8.68 -18.18 3.68
C GLU A 16 9.99 -17.40 3.43
N PHE A 17 9.89 -16.09 3.23
CA PHE A 17 11.06 -15.27 2.85
C PHE A 17 12.30 -15.42 3.75
N PRO A 18 12.20 -15.52 5.09
CA PRO A 18 13.36 -15.78 5.93
C PRO A 18 14.03 -17.14 5.65
N ALA A 19 13.23 -18.19 5.43
CA ALA A 19 13.72 -19.53 5.14
C ALA A 19 14.32 -19.61 3.72
N LEU A 20 13.72 -18.90 2.77
CA LEU A 20 14.23 -18.76 1.42
C LEU A 20 15.59 -18.03 1.38
N ALA A 21 15.75 -16.97 2.17
CA ALA A 21 17.03 -16.28 2.30
C ALA A 21 18.13 -17.19 2.88
N ALA A 22 17.82 -17.93 3.94
CA ALA A 22 18.75 -18.91 4.53
C ALA A 22 19.12 -20.02 3.53
N TYR A 23 18.15 -20.47 2.74
CA TYR A 23 18.37 -21.45 1.67
C TYR A 23 19.37 -20.92 0.62
N PHE A 24 19.17 -19.71 0.12
CA PHE A 24 20.11 -19.08 -0.83
C PHE A 24 21.51 -18.89 -0.24
N GLN A 25 21.61 -18.44 1.01
CA GLN A 25 22.91 -18.31 1.69
C GLN A 25 23.64 -19.66 1.79
N ASN A 26 22.92 -20.76 2.03
CA ASN A 26 23.53 -22.08 2.07
C ASN A 26 24.02 -22.55 0.69
N LEU A 27 23.37 -22.15 -0.40
CA LEU A 27 23.78 -22.50 -1.77
C LEU A 27 25.10 -21.84 -2.21
N ILE A 28 25.52 -20.76 -1.53
CA ILE A 28 26.72 -19.98 -1.87
C ILE A 28 27.88 -20.16 -0.88
N LYS A 29 27.73 -21.04 0.12
CA LYS A 29 28.77 -21.30 1.15
C LYS A 29 30.00 -22.09 0.65
N GLU A 30 29.96 -22.68 -0.54
CA GLU A 30 31.04 -23.53 -1.08
C GLU A 30 32.04 -22.75 -1.96
N GLN A 31 33.24 -23.31 -2.13
CA GLN A 31 34.54 -22.67 -2.47
C GLN A 31 34.65 -21.84 -3.78
N SER A 32 33.59 -21.65 -4.57
CA SER A 32 33.57 -20.84 -5.80
C SER A 32 32.35 -19.91 -5.86
N ALA A 33 32.22 -19.01 -4.87
CA ALA A 33 31.04 -18.18 -4.66
C ALA A 33 30.65 -17.31 -5.87
N VAL A 34 31.62 -16.77 -6.63
CA VAL A 34 31.33 -15.84 -7.75
C VAL A 34 30.66 -16.53 -8.94
N ASP A 35 31.26 -17.60 -9.46
CA ASP A 35 30.70 -18.33 -10.61
C ASP A 35 29.37 -18.99 -10.24
N ARG A 36 29.28 -19.49 -9.00
CA ARG A 36 28.04 -20.07 -8.48
C ARG A 36 26.93 -19.05 -8.35
N VAL A 37 27.23 -17.83 -7.89
CA VAL A 37 26.26 -16.72 -7.82
C VAL A 37 25.80 -16.34 -9.23
N LYS A 38 26.70 -16.23 -10.21
CA LYS A 38 26.32 -15.94 -11.60
C LYS A 38 25.43 -17.03 -12.22
N GLU A 39 25.74 -18.30 -11.95
CA GLU A 39 24.95 -19.45 -12.42
C GLU A 39 23.54 -19.46 -11.82
N LEU A 40 23.43 -19.23 -10.51
CA LEU A 40 22.14 -19.15 -9.80
C LEU A 40 21.33 -17.93 -10.26
N ASP A 41 21.98 -16.77 -10.45
CA ASP A 41 21.33 -15.54 -10.91
C ASP A 41 20.75 -15.71 -12.31
N ALA A 42 21.53 -16.24 -13.25
CA ALA A 42 21.06 -16.51 -14.61
C ALA A 42 19.83 -17.41 -14.63
N ARG A 43 19.82 -18.48 -13.83
CA ARG A 43 18.67 -19.39 -13.76
C ARG A 43 17.46 -18.76 -13.08
N LEU A 44 17.65 -17.95 -12.03
CA LEU A 44 16.54 -17.24 -11.39
C LEU A 44 15.93 -16.19 -12.32
N LEU A 45 16.75 -15.50 -13.13
CA LEU A 45 16.27 -14.57 -14.16
C LEU A 45 15.41 -15.30 -15.19
N GLU A 46 15.92 -16.40 -15.76
CA GLU A 46 15.20 -17.23 -16.73
C GLU A 46 13.83 -17.67 -16.19
N LEU A 47 13.81 -18.28 -14.99
CA LEU A 47 12.57 -18.72 -14.34
C LEU A 47 11.59 -17.57 -14.03
N THR A 48 12.11 -16.36 -13.80
CA THR A 48 11.28 -15.17 -13.55
C THR A 48 10.75 -14.58 -14.86
N HIS A 49 11.55 -14.59 -15.93
CA HIS A 49 11.17 -14.14 -17.27
C HIS A 49 10.13 -15.06 -17.91
N GLU A 50 10.21 -16.37 -17.64
CA GLU A 50 9.23 -17.38 -18.05
C GLU A 50 7.96 -17.40 -17.16
N GLU A 51 7.84 -16.47 -16.20
CA GLU A 51 6.74 -16.37 -15.23
C GLU A 51 6.55 -17.63 -14.34
N VAL A 52 7.54 -18.52 -14.31
CA VAL A 52 7.55 -19.72 -13.45
C VAL A 52 7.77 -19.34 -11.98
N LEU A 53 8.54 -18.29 -11.73
CA LEU A 53 8.77 -17.71 -10.42
C LEU A 53 8.31 -16.25 -10.37
N PRO A 54 7.66 -15.82 -9.26
CA PRO A 54 7.32 -14.43 -9.08
C PRO A 54 8.59 -13.60 -8.82
N PRO A 55 8.67 -12.34 -9.29
CA PRO A 55 9.82 -11.46 -9.06
C PRO A 55 10.16 -11.23 -7.58
N ALA A 56 9.24 -11.53 -6.66
CA ALA A 56 9.50 -11.48 -5.23
C ALA A 56 10.61 -12.45 -4.78
N VAL A 57 10.72 -13.62 -5.42
CA VAL A 57 11.78 -14.60 -5.15
C VAL A 57 13.14 -14.02 -5.55
N TYR A 58 13.24 -13.44 -6.74
CA TYR A 58 14.43 -12.71 -7.19
C TYR A 58 14.80 -11.56 -6.25
N GLY A 59 13.79 -10.84 -5.72
CA GLY A 59 13.99 -9.77 -4.74
C GLY A 59 14.56 -10.23 -3.38
N VAL A 60 14.44 -11.51 -3.02
CA VAL A 60 15.10 -12.10 -1.85
C VAL A 60 16.54 -12.51 -2.18
N TRP A 61 16.78 -13.01 -3.39
CA TRP A 61 18.10 -13.42 -3.88
C TRP A 61 19.06 -12.24 -4.07
N LEU A 62 18.60 -11.17 -4.75
CA LEU A 62 19.47 -10.10 -5.24
C LEU A 62 20.37 -9.50 -4.14
N PRO A 63 19.89 -9.13 -2.93
CA PRO A 63 20.77 -8.59 -1.89
C PRO A 63 21.89 -9.56 -1.47
N ILE A 64 21.60 -10.86 -1.44
CA ILE A 64 22.58 -11.91 -1.09
C ILE A 64 23.63 -12.03 -2.19
N ALA A 65 23.20 -11.97 -3.45
CA ALA A 65 24.09 -12.02 -4.60
C ALA A 65 25.03 -10.81 -4.67
N LEU A 66 24.53 -9.62 -4.33
CA LEU A 66 25.30 -8.37 -4.37
C LEU A 66 26.46 -8.31 -3.38
N ASP A 67 26.36 -9.04 -2.26
CA ASP A 67 27.48 -9.20 -1.31
C ASP A 67 28.69 -9.90 -1.95
N VAL A 68 28.47 -10.66 -3.04
CA VAL A 68 29.51 -11.44 -3.74
C VAL A 68 29.83 -10.85 -5.12
N VAL A 69 28.80 -10.43 -5.88
CA VAL A 69 28.91 -9.94 -7.25
C VAL A 69 28.14 -8.62 -7.41
N PRO A 70 28.73 -7.47 -7.05
CA PRO A 70 28.06 -6.17 -7.11
C PRO A 70 27.62 -5.74 -8.52
N GLU A 71 28.27 -6.25 -9.56
CA GLU A 71 27.98 -5.94 -10.97
C GLU A 71 26.55 -6.31 -11.38
N LEU A 72 25.94 -7.29 -10.70
CA LEU A 72 24.56 -7.71 -10.94
C LEU A 72 23.55 -6.59 -10.68
N LEU A 73 23.89 -5.58 -9.87
CA LEU A 73 23.00 -4.47 -9.58
C LEU A 73 22.60 -3.70 -10.85
N GLN A 74 23.59 -3.36 -11.68
CA GLN A 74 23.34 -2.63 -12.92
C GLN A 74 22.56 -3.48 -13.93
N ALA A 75 22.82 -4.78 -13.97
CA ALA A 75 22.06 -5.72 -14.79
C ALA A 75 20.58 -5.77 -14.35
N ALA A 76 20.32 -5.91 -13.05
CA ALA A 76 18.97 -5.96 -12.50
C ALA A 76 18.18 -4.66 -12.73
N ILE A 77 18.82 -3.49 -12.53
CA ILE A 77 18.18 -2.17 -12.77
C ILE A 77 17.79 -2.01 -14.25
N ARG A 78 18.60 -2.55 -15.16
CA ARG A 78 18.43 -2.42 -16.61
C ARG A 78 17.74 -3.63 -17.26
N ASP A 79 17.16 -4.52 -16.46
CA ASP A 79 16.53 -5.75 -16.97
C ASP A 79 15.45 -5.42 -18.02
N PRO A 80 15.55 -5.95 -19.25
CA PRO A 80 14.68 -5.56 -20.35
C PRO A 80 13.30 -6.23 -20.29
N VAL A 81 13.15 -7.34 -19.57
CA VAL A 81 11.97 -8.20 -19.64
C VAL A 81 10.99 -7.91 -18.51
N SER A 82 11.47 -7.91 -17.26
CA SER A 82 10.63 -7.88 -16.06
C SER A 82 10.73 -6.54 -15.33
N HIS A 83 9.60 -5.83 -15.27
CA HIS A 83 9.46 -4.67 -14.38
C HIS A 83 9.70 -5.04 -12.91
N GLY A 84 9.38 -6.27 -12.50
CA GLY A 84 9.61 -6.76 -11.13
C GLY A 84 11.09 -6.85 -10.78
N ILE A 85 11.92 -7.32 -11.72
CA ILE A 85 13.38 -7.38 -11.55
C ILE A 85 13.98 -5.97 -11.48
N ARG A 86 13.58 -5.06 -12.38
CA ARG A 86 14.00 -3.63 -12.31
C ARG A 86 13.68 -2.99 -10.97
N LYS A 87 12.47 -3.23 -10.46
CA LYS A 87 12.05 -2.75 -9.13
C LYS A 87 12.91 -3.33 -8.00
N ALA A 88 13.31 -4.59 -8.09
CA ALA A 88 14.21 -5.23 -7.13
C ALA A 88 15.61 -4.59 -7.17
N GLY A 89 16.15 -4.35 -8.37
CA GLY A 89 17.42 -3.63 -8.58
C GLY A 89 17.42 -2.25 -7.96
N ILE A 90 16.41 -1.42 -8.25
CA ILE A 90 16.27 -0.07 -7.68
C ILE A 90 16.18 -0.13 -6.14
N LYS A 91 15.43 -1.09 -5.61
CA LYS A 91 15.30 -1.27 -4.15
C LYS A 91 16.64 -1.65 -3.51
N ALA A 92 17.43 -2.51 -4.15
CA ALA A 92 18.74 -2.91 -3.67
C ALA A 92 19.75 -1.75 -3.70
N ASP A 93 19.74 -0.94 -4.77
CA ASP A 93 20.57 0.26 -4.89
C ASP A 93 20.28 1.27 -3.76
N LEU A 94 18.98 1.52 -3.51
CA LEU A 94 18.54 2.35 -2.40
C LEU A 94 19.01 1.80 -1.04
N LEU A 95 18.96 0.48 -0.84
CA LEU A 95 19.39 -0.17 0.41
C LEU A 95 20.92 -0.27 0.58
N ALA A 96 21.69 -0.19 -0.51
CA ALA A 96 23.15 -0.23 -0.45
C ALA A 96 23.76 1.10 0.03
N THR A 97 23.02 2.20 -0.09
CA THR A 97 23.45 3.49 0.47
C THR A 97 23.33 3.46 2.01
N PRO A 98 24.43 3.63 2.77
CA PRO A 98 24.45 3.38 4.22
C PRO A 98 23.45 4.26 4.97
N SER A 99 23.30 5.52 4.59
CA SER A 99 22.32 6.44 5.19
C SER A 99 20.87 6.00 4.96
N VAL A 100 20.52 5.50 3.77
CA VAL A 100 19.15 5.07 3.45
C VAL A 100 18.82 3.73 4.10
N ARG A 101 19.81 2.83 4.26
CA ARG A 101 19.64 1.59 5.01
C ARG A 101 19.28 1.85 6.47
N GLU A 102 20.01 2.77 7.11
CA GLU A 102 19.76 3.21 8.47
C GLU A 102 18.36 3.83 8.60
N VAL A 103 18.00 4.72 7.68
CA VAL A 103 16.64 5.27 7.59
C VAL A 103 15.62 4.13 7.49
N ILE A 104 15.75 3.19 6.56
CA ILE A 104 14.79 2.08 6.40
C ILE A 104 14.69 1.18 7.64
N LEU A 105 15.80 0.96 8.36
CA LEU A 105 15.78 0.22 9.62
C LEU A 105 15.04 1.00 10.72
N VAL A 106 15.23 2.31 10.79
CA VAL A 106 14.45 3.21 11.66
C VAL A 106 12.98 3.17 11.27
N LEU A 107 12.64 3.30 9.99
CA LEU A 107 11.27 3.21 9.47
C LEU A 107 10.59 1.90 9.86
N LYS A 108 11.27 0.78 9.69
CA LYS A 108 10.75 -0.55 10.06
C LYS A 108 10.60 -0.71 11.57
N SER A 109 11.50 -0.11 12.35
CA SER A 109 11.44 -0.17 13.81
C SER A 109 10.27 0.66 14.32
N ILE A 110 10.06 1.87 13.78
CA ILE A 110 8.88 2.71 14.06
C ILE A 110 7.60 1.98 13.67
N ALA A 111 7.53 1.38 12.48
CA ALA A 111 6.37 0.60 12.06
C ALA A 111 6.09 -0.61 12.98
N LYS A 112 7.12 -1.24 13.55
CA LYS A 112 6.96 -2.32 14.53
C LYS A 112 6.50 -1.81 15.91
N CYS A 113 6.73 -0.54 16.23
CA CYS A 113 6.27 0.09 17.47
C CYS A 113 4.78 0.45 17.46
N GLN A 114 4.06 0.25 16.34
CA GLN A 114 2.64 0.60 16.17
C GLN A 114 1.71 -0.03 17.24
N ASN A 115 2.13 -1.15 17.86
CA ASN A 115 1.36 -1.84 18.90
C ASN A 115 1.79 -1.50 20.35
N VAL A 116 2.84 -0.69 20.53
CA VAL A 116 3.51 -0.49 21.84
C VAL A 116 3.56 0.98 22.26
N SER A 117 3.48 1.92 21.31
CA SER A 117 3.66 3.36 21.56
C SER A 117 2.35 4.14 21.53
N ASP A 118 2.34 5.30 22.20
CA ASP A 118 1.26 6.28 22.09
C ASP A 118 1.05 6.68 20.60
N PRO A 119 -0.16 6.50 20.03
CA PRO A 119 -0.45 6.83 18.65
C PRO A 119 -0.06 8.26 18.25
N LEU A 120 -0.18 9.22 19.17
CA LEU A 120 0.17 10.63 18.91
C LEU A 120 1.68 10.82 18.75
N ILE A 121 2.47 10.14 19.57
CA ILE A 121 3.94 10.18 19.50
C ILE A 121 4.40 9.49 18.22
N LEU A 122 3.80 8.33 17.90
CA LEU A 122 4.12 7.58 16.69
C LEU A 122 3.83 8.40 15.42
N SER A 123 2.68 9.07 15.36
CA SER A 123 2.35 9.95 14.23
C SER A 123 3.30 11.11 14.12
N ALA A 124 3.63 11.79 15.23
CA ALA A 124 4.58 12.91 15.22
C ALA A 124 5.95 12.47 14.70
N CYS A 125 6.49 11.34 15.18
CA CYS A 125 7.77 10.81 14.73
C CYS A 125 7.75 10.42 13.24
N ALA A 126 6.66 9.81 12.76
CA ALA A 126 6.53 9.45 11.36
C ALA A 126 6.48 10.70 10.46
N GLU A 127 5.73 11.73 10.88
CA GLU A 127 5.60 12.99 10.15
C GLU A 127 6.91 13.76 10.11
N ASP A 128 7.60 13.92 11.24
CA ASP A 128 8.89 14.61 11.31
C ASP A 128 9.93 13.92 10.42
N LEU A 129 9.93 12.59 10.40
CA LEU A 129 10.83 11.84 9.53
C LEU A 129 10.49 12.02 8.04
N ILE A 130 9.20 12.09 7.67
CA ILE A 130 8.81 12.42 6.30
C ILE A 130 9.31 13.83 5.93
N ARG A 131 9.08 14.83 6.79
CA ARG A 131 9.51 16.22 6.55
C ARG A 131 11.02 16.31 6.37
N LEU A 132 11.80 15.71 7.29
CA LEU A 132 13.25 15.68 7.21
C LEU A 132 13.76 15.05 5.92
N LEU A 133 13.15 13.93 5.49
CA LEU A 133 13.55 13.23 4.26
C LEU A 133 13.13 13.98 2.98
N GLN A 134 12.14 14.87 3.05
CA GLN A 134 11.69 15.71 1.94
C GLN A 134 12.48 17.03 1.85
N GLU A 135 12.90 17.61 2.98
CA GLU A 135 13.69 18.85 3.04
C GLU A 135 15.14 18.65 2.55
N ASP A 136 15.70 17.46 2.78
CA ASP A 136 17.03 17.14 2.34
C ASP A 136 17.07 16.94 0.82
N LYS A 137 17.45 17.99 0.07
CA LYS A 137 17.62 17.94 -1.39
C LYS A 137 18.70 16.95 -1.85
N SER A 138 19.56 16.48 -0.94
CA SER A 138 20.56 15.43 -1.22
C SER A 138 19.99 14.02 -1.06
N SER A 139 18.89 13.89 -0.32
CA SER A 139 18.14 12.67 -0.13
C SER A 139 17.48 12.28 -1.45
N ARG A 140 18.11 11.36 -2.18
CA ARG A 140 17.49 10.60 -3.27
C ARG A 140 16.44 9.61 -2.73
N ALA A 141 15.86 9.86 -1.56
CA ALA A 141 14.84 8.99 -1.01
C ALA A 141 13.67 8.96 -1.98
N SER A 142 13.55 7.83 -2.67
CA SER A 142 12.42 7.60 -3.54
C SER A 142 11.14 7.82 -2.73
N PRO A 143 10.12 8.52 -3.25
CA PRO A 143 8.85 8.67 -2.57
C PRO A 143 8.21 7.32 -2.16
N PHE A 144 8.64 6.23 -2.81
CA PHE A 144 8.28 4.86 -2.48
C PHE A 144 8.84 4.36 -1.14
N LEU A 145 9.93 4.93 -0.62
CA LEU A 145 10.52 4.56 0.67
C LEU A 145 9.69 5.08 1.86
N LEU A 146 8.99 6.19 1.66
CA LEU A 146 8.13 6.82 2.67
C LEU A 146 6.79 6.09 2.83
N ARG A 147 6.43 5.22 1.88
CA ARG A 147 5.15 4.48 1.86
C ARG A 147 4.76 3.82 3.20
N PRO A 148 5.66 3.17 3.95
CA PRO A 148 5.29 2.54 5.22
C PRO A 148 4.98 3.54 6.34
N LEU A 149 5.39 4.81 6.22
CA LEU A 149 5.15 5.84 7.23
C LEU A 149 3.78 6.49 7.13
N TYR A 150 3.28 6.68 5.90
CA TYR A 150 2.03 7.38 5.69
C TYR A 150 0.84 6.79 6.47
N PRO A 151 0.66 5.45 6.57
CA PRO A 151 -0.38 4.88 7.41
C PRO A 151 -0.27 5.24 8.91
N LEU A 152 0.91 5.65 9.37
CA LEU A 152 1.18 6.02 10.77
C LEU A 152 0.96 7.51 11.05
N CYS A 153 0.85 8.34 10.01
CA CYS A 153 0.71 9.79 10.15
C CYS A 153 -0.70 10.17 10.63
N SER A 154 -0.87 11.40 11.11
CA SER A 154 -2.19 11.91 11.46
C SER A 154 -3.05 12.21 10.22
N SER A 155 -4.37 12.19 10.38
CA SER A 155 -5.32 12.61 9.34
C SER A 155 -5.05 14.03 8.84
N LEU A 156 -4.63 14.94 9.74
CA LEU A 156 -4.29 16.33 9.39
C LEU A 156 -3.13 16.36 8.38
N PHE A 157 -2.03 15.68 8.72
CA PHE A 157 -0.86 15.60 7.86
C PHE A 157 -1.17 14.96 6.51
N LEU A 158 -1.92 13.86 6.52
CA LEU A 158 -2.27 13.14 5.29
C LEU A 158 -3.14 13.97 4.34
N LYS A 159 -4.04 14.79 4.89
CA LYS A 159 -4.86 15.70 4.09
C LYS A 159 -4.02 16.77 3.39
N GLU A 160 -3.03 17.33 4.09
CA GLU A 160 -2.09 18.29 3.53
C GLU A 160 -1.19 17.62 2.48
N ALA A 161 -0.66 16.44 2.78
CA ALA A 161 0.18 15.66 1.87
C ALA A 161 -0.58 15.31 0.57
N LEU A 162 -1.82 14.83 0.65
CA LEU A 162 -2.62 14.49 -0.54
C LEU A 162 -2.90 15.70 -1.45
N SER A 163 -3.01 16.89 -0.85
CA SER A 163 -3.29 18.14 -1.56
C SER A 163 -2.04 18.73 -2.23
N THR A 164 -0.85 18.41 -1.71
CA THR A 164 0.44 18.94 -2.20
C THR A 164 1.16 17.96 -3.13
N LEU A 165 0.86 16.66 -3.03
CA LEU A 165 1.50 15.64 -3.85
C LEU A 165 1.11 15.79 -5.34
N PRO A 166 2.09 15.68 -6.26
CA PRO A 166 1.78 15.69 -7.68
C PRO A 166 0.93 14.48 -8.06
N GLU A 167 0.04 14.69 -9.03
CA GLU A 167 -0.77 13.62 -9.59
C GLU A 167 0.13 12.49 -10.12
N GLY A 168 -0.17 11.25 -9.72
CA GLY A 168 0.62 10.11 -10.16
C GLY A 168 0.52 8.87 -9.28
N SER A 169 1.46 7.95 -9.51
CA SER A 169 1.45 6.60 -8.91
C SER A 169 1.57 6.59 -7.39
N LEU A 170 2.17 7.63 -6.77
CA LEU A 170 2.26 7.73 -5.32
C LEU A 170 0.94 8.15 -4.68
N GLN A 171 0.28 9.19 -5.21
CA GLN A 171 -1.01 9.66 -4.70
C GLN A 171 -2.07 8.56 -4.84
N ALA A 172 -2.10 7.88 -6.00
CA ALA A 172 -2.95 6.72 -6.21
C ALA A 172 -2.66 5.60 -5.21
N TRP A 173 -1.39 5.26 -4.99
CA TRP A 173 -1.01 4.24 -4.01
C TRP A 173 -1.43 4.63 -2.59
N LEU A 174 -1.24 5.89 -2.18
CA LEU A 174 -1.58 6.37 -0.85
C LEU A 174 -3.06 6.20 -0.58
N VAL A 175 -3.91 6.77 -1.44
CA VAL A 175 -5.36 6.69 -1.28
C VAL A 175 -5.83 5.22 -1.19
N GLN A 176 -5.26 4.33 -2.02
CA GLN A 176 -5.60 2.91 -2.04
C GLN A 176 -5.14 2.14 -0.79
N ASN A 177 -4.10 2.61 -0.10
CA ASN A 177 -3.54 1.94 1.09
C ASN A 177 -3.98 2.56 2.41
N LEU A 178 -4.53 3.78 2.39
CA LEU A 178 -5.07 4.47 3.57
C LEU A 178 -6.46 3.98 3.98
N VAL A 179 -7.15 3.20 3.14
CA VAL A 179 -8.52 2.72 3.40
C VAL A 179 -8.66 2.05 4.77
N LYS A 180 -7.64 1.31 5.21
CA LYS A 180 -7.67 0.57 6.48
C LYS A 180 -7.24 1.39 7.69
N SER A 181 -6.29 2.30 7.51
CA SER A 181 -5.71 3.09 8.61
C SER A 181 -6.35 4.46 8.81
N HIS A 182 -6.83 5.07 7.72
CA HIS A 182 -7.43 6.42 7.67
C HIS A 182 -8.70 6.42 6.79
N PRO A 183 -9.74 5.63 7.15
CA PRO A 183 -10.98 5.57 6.40
C PRO A 183 -11.72 6.92 6.38
N ASP A 184 -11.53 7.78 7.37
CA ASP A 184 -12.03 9.17 7.41
C ASP A 184 -11.49 10.02 6.24
N ILE A 185 -10.20 9.90 5.92
CA ILE A 185 -9.56 10.57 4.79
C ILE A 185 -10.08 10.01 3.48
N VAL A 186 -10.18 8.68 3.36
CA VAL A 186 -10.67 8.06 2.12
C VAL A 186 -12.15 8.34 1.88
N ARG A 187 -12.98 8.44 2.94
CA ARG A 187 -14.37 8.92 2.84
C ARG A 187 -14.43 10.36 2.31
N GLN A 188 -13.54 11.24 2.75
CA GLN A 188 -13.45 12.61 2.22
C GLN A 188 -13.04 12.64 0.74
N VAL A 189 -12.11 11.77 0.33
CA VAL A 189 -11.76 11.59 -1.10
C VAL A 189 -12.97 11.10 -1.89
N ALA A 190 -13.68 10.09 -1.40
CA ALA A 190 -14.88 9.54 -2.04
C ALA A 190 -15.95 10.60 -2.29
N LEU A 191 -16.13 11.53 -1.34
CA LEU A 191 -17.07 12.65 -1.42
C LEU A 191 -16.54 13.85 -2.22
N GLY A 192 -15.31 13.80 -2.73
CA GLY A 192 -14.70 14.89 -3.49
C GLY A 192 -14.26 16.09 -2.63
N ARG A 193 -14.12 15.92 -1.31
CA ARG A 193 -13.68 16.99 -0.39
C ARG A 193 -12.16 17.14 -0.33
N ILE A 194 -11.44 16.07 -0.67
CA ILE A 194 -10.01 16.12 -0.93
C ILE A 194 -9.85 15.97 -2.43
N ALA A 195 -9.30 17.00 -3.07
CA ALA A 195 -9.12 17.03 -4.51
C ALA A 195 -8.10 15.98 -4.93
N VAL A 196 -8.54 15.03 -5.75
CA VAL A 196 -7.71 14.01 -6.40
C VAL A 196 -8.22 13.81 -7.83
N PRO A 197 -7.43 13.20 -8.73
CA PRO A 197 -7.90 12.86 -10.06
C PRO A 197 -9.19 12.02 -10.02
N THR A 198 -10.16 12.34 -10.89
CA THR A 198 -11.49 11.71 -10.90
C THR A 198 -11.42 10.19 -11.01
N GLN A 199 -10.47 9.65 -11.77
CA GLN A 199 -10.25 8.21 -11.90
C GLN A 199 -9.90 7.56 -10.56
N LEU A 200 -9.12 8.24 -9.71
CA LEU A 200 -8.76 7.75 -8.39
C LEU A 200 -9.96 7.78 -7.44
N GLN A 201 -10.74 8.87 -7.47
CA GLN A 201 -12.00 8.97 -6.71
C GLN A 201 -12.97 7.82 -7.10
N LEU A 202 -13.15 7.57 -8.39
CA LEU A 202 -13.98 6.47 -8.87
C LEU A 202 -13.43 5.10 -8.48
N GLY A 203 -12.11 4.91 -8.54
CA GLY A 203 -11.46 3.68 -8.09
C GLY A 203 -11.74 3.39 -6.62
N VAL A 204 -11.60 4.39 -5.75
CA VAL A 204 -11.98 4.26 -4.33
C VAL A 204 -13.42 3.83 -4.17
N LEU A 205 -14.33 4.51 -4.87
CA LEU A 205 -15.75 4.24 -4.76
C LEU A 205 -16.11 2.83 -5.21
N LYS A 206 -15.47 2.31 -6.26
CA LYS A 206 -15.72 0.96 -6.80
C LYS A 206 -15.05 -0.13 -5.98
N ASP A 207 -13.81 0.07 -5.56
CA ASP A 207 -12.98 -1.01 -5.03
C ASP A 207 -13.09 -1.17 -3.51
N HIS A 208 -13.51 -0.13 -2.77
CA HIS A 208 -13.42 -0.08 -1.30
C HIS A 208 -14.74 0.18 -0.58
N ALA A 209 -15.88 -0.07 -1.24
CA ALA A 209 -17.20 0.15 -0.65
C ALA A 209 -17.39 -0.61 0.67
N GLN A 210 -16.84 -1.83 0.77
CA GLN A 210 -16.97 -2.66 1.97
C GLN A 210 -16.27 -2.03 3.18
N GLU A 211 -15.02 -1.62 3.00
CA GLU A 211 -14.16 -1.07 4.03
C GLU A 211 -14.67 0.28 4.52
N LEU A 212 -15.09 1.16 3.59
CA LEU A 212 -15.60 2.49 3.92
C LEU A 212 -16.91 2.43 4.72
N ILE A 213 -17.76 1.45 4.43
CA ILE A 213 -19.04 1.27 5.14
C ILE A 213 -18.83 0.56 6.49
N THR A 214 -17.96 -0.45 6.56
CA THR A 214 -17.86 -1.27 7.79
C THR A 214 -16.89 -0.73 8.83
N SER A 215 -16.04 0.23 8.46
CA SER A 215 -15.16 0.89 9.42
C SER A 215 -15.94 1.57 10.55
N SER A 216 -15.46 1.34 11.78
CA SER A 216 -15.96 1.95 13.02
C SER A 216 -15.44 3.37 13.23
N GLU A 217 -14.54 3.87 12.38
CA GLU A 217 -13.99 5.22 12.51
C GLU A 217 -15.12 6.25 12.50
N PRO A 218 -15.13 7.20 13.45
CA PRO A 218 -16.15 8.24 13.51
C PRO A 218 -16.27 8.99 12.18
N TYR A 219 -17.50 9.38 11.85
CA TYR A 219 -17.79 10.17 10.66
C TYR A 219 -18.76 11.29 11.03
N ASN A 220 -18.36 12.51 10.70
CA ASN A 220 -19.18 13.69 10.92
C ASN A 220 -20.06 13.93 9.71
N ALA A 221 -21.38 13.86 9.91
CA ALA A 221 -22.36 14.12 8.86
C ALA A 221 -22.18 15.53 8.28
N ILE A 222 -22.34 15.64 6.96
CA ILE A 222 -22.17 16.89 6.23
C ILE A 222 -23.53 17.50 5.91
N VAL A 223 -24.43 16.68 5.36
CA VAL A 223 -25.74 17.13 4.87
C VAL A 223 -26.81 16.93 5.92
N HIS A 224 -26.69 15.85 6.69
CA HIS A 224 -27.73 15.41 7.61
C HIS A 224 -27.33 15.66 9.07
N THR A 225 -27.61 16.85 9.57
CA THR A 225 -27.32 17.24 10.97
C THR A 225 -28.26 16.60 11.99
N ASP A 226 -29.42 16.13 11.53
CA ASP A 226 -30.53 15.68 12.40
C ASP A 226 -30.55 14.14 12.47
N LEU A 227 -29.36 13.53 12.49
CA LEU A 227 -29.22 12.09 12.57
C LEU A 227 -29.08 11.64 14.04
N PRO A 228 -29.70 10.51 14.39
CA PRO A 228 -29.45 9.84 15.66
C PRO A 228 -27.94 9.67 15.93
N PRO A 229 -27.46 10.00 17.14
CA PRO A 229 -26.03 9.96 17.47
C PRO A 229 -25.46 8.54 17.51
N ASP A 230 -26.31 7.53 17.61
CA ASP A 230 -25.98 6.10 17.71
C ASP A 230 -25.93 5.38 16.35
N LEU A 231 -26.18 6.10 15.24
CA LEU A 231 -26.07 5.53 13.90
C LEU A 231 -24.63 5.10 13.61
N PRO A 232 -24.43 3.89 13.04
CA PRO A 232 -23.11 3.46 12.60
C PRO A 232 -22.51 4.46 11.60
N PRO A 233 -21.22 4.84 11.75
CA PRO A 233 -20.57 5.86 10.91
C PRO A 233 -20.69 5.59 9.41
N GLY A 234 -20.62 4.32 9.00
CA GLY A 234 -20.81 3.92 7.61
C GLY A 234 -22.19 4.23 7.03
N ILE A 235 -23.26 4.20 7.85
CA ILE A 235 -24.60 4.59 7.41
C ILE A 235 -24.66 6.10 7.17
N VAL A 236 -24.12 6.88 8.11
CA VAL A 236 -24.04 8.34 8.01
C VAL A 236 -23.25 8.76 6.76
N PHE A 237 -22.09 8.14 6.54
CA PHE A 237 -21.27 8.34 5.34
C PHE A 237 -22.04 8.00 4.05
N CYS A 238 -22.75 6.86 4.02
CA CYS A 238 -23.54 6.47 2.85
C CYS A 238 -24.64 7.47 2.50
N LEU A 239 -25.30 8.08 3.50
CA LEU A 239 -26.32 9.10 3.25
C LEU A 239 -25.73 10.33 2.57
N ASP A 240 -24.61 10.85 3.07
CA ASP A 240 -23.91 11.97 2.43
C ASP A 240 -23.42 11.58 1.02
N LEU A 241 -22.91 10.36 0.83
CA LEU A 241 -22.47 9.89 -0.48
C LEU A 241 -23.61 9.81 -1.49
N LEU A 242 -24.77 9.28 -1.10
CA LEU A 242 -25.95 9.22 -1.95
C LEU A 242 -26.44 10.62 -2.31
N TYR A 243 -26.42 11.55 -1.35
CA TYR A 243 -26.72 12.96 -1.63
C TYR A 243 -25.74 13.58 -2.65
N VAL A 244 -24.44 13.37 -2.49
CA VAL A 244 -23.43 13.85 -3.44
C VAL A 244 -23.64 13.24 -4.83
N MET A 245 -23.99 11.95 -4.91
CA MET A 245 -24.34 11.31 -6.18
C MET A 245 -25.59 11.95 -6.80
N CYS A 246 -26.64 12.22 -6.03
CA CYS A 246 -27.85 12.86 -6.55
C CYS A 246 -27.62 14.31 -7.02
N THR A 247 -26.69 15.03 -6.41
CA THR A 247 -26.40 16.43 -6.75
C THR A 247 -25.35 16.57 -7.86
N CYS A 248 -24.52 15.54 -8.09
CA CYS A 248 -23.49 15.54 -9.13
C CYS A 248 -23.83 14.58 -10.28
N SER A 249 -24.41 15.11 -11.36
CA SER A 249 -24.87 14.34 -12.53
C SER A 249 -23.78 13.47 -13.16
N LEU A 250 -22.52 13.94 -13.16
CA LEU A 250 -21.38 13.22 -13.70
C LEU A 250 -20.97 12.03 -12.82
N LEU A 251 -20.97 12.22 -11.49
CA LEU A 251 -20.70 11.15 -10.55
C LEU A 251 -21.81 10.10 -10.59
N ALA A 252 -23.08 10.51 -10.64
CA ALA A 252 -24.21 9.60 -10.79
C ALA A 252 -24.08 8.71 -12.03
N LEU A 253 -23.75 9.31 -13.17
CA LEU A 253 -23.63 8.60 -14.45
C LEU A 253 -22.45 7.62 -14.46
N MET A 254 -21.32 7.99 -13.84
CA MET A 254 -20.13 7.12 -13.80
C MET A 254 -20.18 6.03 -12.74
N MET A 255 -21.02 6.19 -11.71
CA MET A 255 -21.13 5.24 -10.61
C MET A 255 -22.10 4.10 -10.91
N GLY A 256 -23.15 4.31 -11.72
CA GLY A 256 -24.05 3.26 -12.20
C GLY A 256 -24.35 2.17 -11.15
N PRO A 257 -23.96 0.90 -11.37
CA PRO A 257 -24.24 -0.23 -10.47
C PRO A 257 -23.55 -0.17 -9.10
N ALA A 258 -22.50 0.66 -8.93
CA ALA A 258 -21.84 0.80 -7.64
C ALA A 258 -22.77 1.49 -6.62
N ARG A 259 -23.72 2.34 -7.04
CA ARG A 259 -24.75 2.89 -6.14
C ARG A 259 -25.53 1.78 -5.44
N ASP A 260 -25.99 0.79 -6.21
CA ASP A 260 -26.76 -0.35 -5.69
C ASP A 260 -25.91 -1.18 -4.72
N GLU A 261 -24.59 -1.27 -4.96
CA GLU A 261 -23.67 -1.93 -4.06
C GLU A 261 -23.55 -1.19 -2.70
N TYR A 262 -23.44 0.14 -2.69
CA TYR A 262 -23.45 0.91 -1.44
C TYR A 262 -24.78 0.75 -0.68
N VAL A 263 -25.92 0.84 -1.38
CA VAL A 263 -27.25 0.61 -0.79
C VAL A 263 -27.34 -0.79 -0.19
N LYS A 264 -26.93 -1.82 -0.94
CA LYS A 264 -26.94 -3.21 -0.46
C LYS A 264 -26.07 -3.38 0.79
N LYS A 265 -24.84 -2.87 0.79
CA LYS A 265 -23.89 -3.02 1.90
C LYS A 265 -24.33 -2.24 3.14
N VAL A 266 -24.90 -1.05 2.99
CA VAL A 266 -25.39 -0.27 4.13
C VAL A 266 -26.63 -0.92 4.75
N LEU A 267 -27.53 -1.50 3.95
CA LEU A 267 -28.65 -2.31 4.45
C LEU A 267 -28.16 -3.53 5.22
N GLN A 268 -27.14 -4.24 4.69
CA GLN A 268 -26.51 -5.35 5.40
C GLN A 268 -25.91 -4.91 6.75
N LEU A 269 -25.22 -3.76 6.78
CA LEU A 269 -24.68 -3.20 8.02
C LEU A 269 -25.80 -2.88 9.01
N ALA A 270 -26.87 -2.22 8.55
CA ALA A 270 -28.01 -1.84 9.38
C ALA A 270 -28.69 -3.07 10.00
N CYS A 271 -28.89 -4.14 9.22
CA CYS A 271 -29.39 -5.42 9.72
C CYS A 271 -28.45 -6.02 10.78
N ARG A 272 -27.13 -6.07 10.51
CA ARG A 272 -26.14 -6.61 11.46
C ARG A 272 -26.10 -5.82 12.77
N LYS A 273 -26.28 -4.49 12.70
CA LYS A 273 -26.28 -3.59 13.85
C LYS A 273 -27.66 -3.38 14.47
N LYS A 274 -28.71 -4.05 13.96
CA LYS A 274 -30.10 -3.96 14.43
C LYS A 274 -30.61 -2.52 14.49
N VAL A 275 -30.24 -1.71 13.50
CA VAL A 275 -30.67 -0.31 13.41
C VAL A 275 -32.19 -0.27 13.17
N PRO A 276 -32.96 0.60 13.87
CA PRO A 276 -34.38 0.76 13.63
C PRO A 276 -34.70 1.09 12.17
N PHE A 277 -35.75 0.48 11.63
CA PHE A 277 -36.12 0.64 10.22
C PHE A 277 -36.36 2.10 9.83
N ASP A 278 -36.95 2.90 10.72
CA ASP A 278 -37.22 4.32 10.50
C ASP A 278 -35.95 5.12 10.15
N HIS A 279 -34.81 4.75 10.74
CA HIS A 279 -33.51 5.39 10.47
C HIS A 279 -32.89 4.94 9.13
N ILE A 280 -33.33 3.80 8.58
CA ILE A 280 -32.87 3.23 7.31
C ILE A 280 -33.68 3.80 6.13
N THR A 281 -34.92 4.23 6.36
CA THR A 281 -35.81 4.75 5.29
C THR A 281 -35.20 5.90 4.48
N ARG A 282 -34.29 6.68 5.08
CA ARG A 282 -33.58 7.78 4.41
C ARG A 282 -32.60 7.31 3.32
N VAL A 283 -32.08 6.08 3.43
CA VAL A 283 -31.20 5.45 2.42
C VAL A 283 -31.99 4.97 1.21
N LEU A 284 -33.27 4.63 1.41
CA LEU A 284 -34.15 4.06 0.40
C LEU A 284 -34.91 5.12 -0.42
N LYS A 285 -34.75 6.40 -0.09
CA LYS A 285 -35.33 7.56 -0.79
C LYS A 285 -34.31 8.14 -1.76
#